data_AF-A0A6N7Q191-F1
#
_entry.id   AF-A0A6N7Q191-F1
#
_cell.length_a   1.000
_cell.length_b   1.000
_cell.length_c   1.000
_cell.angle_alpha   90.00
_cell.angle_beta   90.00
_cell.angle_gamma   90.00
#
_symmetry.space_group_name_H-M   'P 1'
#
loop_
_entity.id
_entity.type
_entity.pdbx_description
1 polymer ?
#
loop_
_entity_poly.entity_id
_entity_poly.type
_entity_poly.pdbx_seq_one_letter_code
_entity_poly.pdbx_strand_id
1 'polypeptide(L)'
;MRAFLPPQRLETLLASCIPDPADRAFVARCILEQGPTHHRGASFALLSIVSLLLERTGGIPDKPPAGEAVPVPLRLPPHLAEARGEDQEYPLCMPLAPLQAISGGGAPAVEALVDCLLDGPAHHALANAALVHALGALLERLPAPAGEAHE
;
A
#
# COMPACT_ATOMS: atom_id res chain seq x y z
N MET A 1 -7.20 3.28 -26.53
CA MET A 1 -7.23 4.08 -25.29
C MET A 1 -5.79 4.14 -24.78
N ARG A 2 -5.22 5.35 -24.64
CA ARG A 2 -3.78 5.58 -24.40
C ARG A 2 -3.32 4.87 -23.12
N ALA A 3 -2.10 4.31 -23.17
CA ALA A 3 -1.40 3.79 -22.01
C ALA A 3 -1.46 4.83 -20.88
N PHE A 4 -2.18 4.51 -19.81
CA PHE A 4 -2.16 5.32 -18.61
C PHE A 4 -0.80 5.10 -17.95
N LEU A 5 0.17 5.88 -18.41
CA LEU A 5 1.34 6.36 -17.68
C LEU A 5 2.45 5.31 -17.42
N PRO A 6 3.72 5.73 -17.23
CA PRO A 6 4.86 4.82 -17.19
C PRO A 6 4.81 3.90 -15.95
N PRO A 7 4.65 2.57 -16.11
CA PRO A 7 4.61 1.60 -15.01
C PRO A 7 5.87 1.65 -14.15
N GLN A 8 6.98 2.16 -14.70
CA GLN A 8 8.26 2.30 -14.03
C GLN A 8 8.18 3.06 -12.70
N ARG A 9 7.31 4.07 -12.57
CA ARG A 9 7.18 4.80 -11.29
C ARG A 9 6.58 3.93 -10.19
N LEU A 10 5.55 3.15 -10.52
CA LEU A 10 4.96 2.22 -9.56
C LEU A 10 5.93 1.07 -9.26
N GLU A 11 6.64 0.57 -10.26
CA GLU A 11 7.66 -0.47 -10.07
C GLU A 11 8.76 -0.03 -9.11
N THR A 12 9.29 1.19 -9.25
CA THR A 12 10.30 1.72 -8.32
C THR A 12 9.74 1.85 -6.90
N LEU A 13 8.50 2.29 -6.75
CA LEU A 13 7.86 2.37 -5.43
C LEU A 13 7.75 0.99 -4.78
N LEU A 14 7.28 0.00 -5.54
CA LEU A 14 7.14 -1.38 -5.08
C LEU A 14 8.48 -2.09 -4.84
N ALA A 15 9.57 -1.67 -5.50
CA ALA A 15 10.92 -2.23 -5.30
C ALA A 15 11.40 -2.12 -3.85
N SER A 16 10.93 -1.10 -3.13
CA SER A 16 11.26 -0.91 -1.71
C SER A 16 10.66 -2.00 -0.80
N CYS A 17 9.55 -2.63 -1.18
CA CYS A 17 8.80 -3.54 -0.32
C CYS A 17 8.56 -4.93 -0.90
N ILE A 18 8.76 -5.12 -2.20
CA ILE A 18 8.64 -6.41 -2.90
C ILE A 18 9.95 -6.65 -3.65
N PRO A 19 10.87 -7.48 -3.13
CA PRO A 19 12.20 -7.68 -3.75
C PRO A 19 12.16 -8.42 -5.08
N ASP A 20 11.21 -9.34 -5.27
CA ASP A 20 11.10 -10.13 -6.50
C ASP A 20 10.48 -9.32 -7.66
N PRO A 21 11.13 -9.22 -8.82
CA PRO A 21 10.60 -8.47 -9.97
C PRO A 21 9.31 -9.03 -10.56
N ALA A 22 9.09 -10.35 -10.52
CA ALA A 22 7.89 -10.97 -11.07
C ALA A 22 6.68 -10.70 -10.17
N ASP A 23 6.86 -10.77 -8.85
CA ASP A 23 5.87 -10.39 -7.85
C ASP A 23 5.51 -8.90 -7.95
N ARG A 24 6.51 -8.03 -8.13
CA ARG A 24 6.27 -6.60 -8.38
C ARG A 24 5.43 -6.36 -9.62
N ALA A 25 5.80 -6.99 -10.73
CA ALA A 25 5.07 -6.85 -11.98
C ALA A 25 3.64 -7.37 -11.82
N PHE A 26 3.43 -8.46 -11.06
CA PHE A 26 2.11 -8.98 -10.74
C PHE A 26 1.27 -7.98 -9.94
N VAL A 27 1.79 -7.46 -8.82
CA VAL A 27 1.11 -6.46 -7.99
C VAL A 27 0.81 -5.18 -8.77
N ALA A 28 1.75 -4.70 -9.59
CA ALA A 28 1.55 -3.53 -10.44
C ALA A 28 0.40 -3.74 -11.44
N ARG A 29 0.31 -4.91 -12.09
CA ARG A 29 -0.84 -5.25 -12.96
C ARG A 29 -2.15 -5.31 -12.17
N CYS A 30 -2.15 -5.88 -10.98
CA CYS A 30 -3.34 -5.89 -10.12
C CYS A 30 -3.83 -4.47 -9.82
N ILE A 31 -2.94 -3.53 -9.51
CA ILE A 31 -3.30 -2.14 -9.21
C ILE A 31 -3.75 -1.39 -10.48
N LEU A 32 -3.02 -1.51 -11.59
CA LEU A 32 -3.18 -0.64 -12.75
C LEU A 32 -4.11 -1.18 -13.83
N GLU A 33 -4.36 -2.49 -13.85
CA GLU A 33 -5.09 -3.15 -14.94
C GLU A 33 -6.40 -3.81 -14.48
N GLN A 34 -6.59 -4.07 -13.19
CA GLN A 34 -7.81 -4.70 -12.66
C GLN A 34 -8.81 -3.69 -12.12
N GLY A 35 -10.10 -3.96 -12.31
CA GLY A 35 -11.19 -3.15 -11.78
C GLY A 35 -11.62 -1.96 -12.66
N PRO A 36 -12.58 -1.14 -12.18
CA PRO A 36 -13.14 -0.04 -12.95
C PRO A 36 -12.11 1.07 -13.25
N THR A 37 -12.20 1.67 -14.44
CA THR A 37 -11.23 2.66 -14.93
C THR A 37 -11.02 3.84 -13.98
N HIS A 38 -12.06 4.33 -13.30
CA HIS A 38 -11.94 5.46 -12.38
C HIS A 38 -11.17 5.11 -11.10
N HIS A 39 -11.29 3.87 -10.59
CA HIS A 39 -10.52 3.41 -9.44
C HIS A 39 -9.04 3.24 -9.78
N ARG A 40 -8.74 2.62 -10.94
CA ARG A 40 -7.36 2.48 -11.45
C ARG A 40 -6.70 3.84 -11.67
N GLY A 41 -7.43 4.77 -12.29
CA GLY A 41 -6.97 6.14 -12.53
C GLY A 41 -6.71 6.92 -11.24
N ALA A 42 -7.58 6.81 -10.25
CA ALA A 42 -7.41 7.45 -8.95
C ALA A 42 -6.19 6.90 -8.19
N SER A 43 -6.08 5.57 -8.12
CA SER A 43 -4.95 4.90 -7.46
C SER A 43 -3.62 5.30 -8.09
N PHE A 44 -3.55 5.30 -9.42
CA PHE A 44 -2.38 5.77 -10.16
C PHE A 44 -2.03 7.23 -9.82
N ALA A 45 -3.04 8.12 -9.82
CA ALA A 45 -2.81 9.55 -9.57
C ALA A 45 -2.26 9.78 -8.16
N LEU A 46 -2.84 9.13 -7.14
CA LEU A 46 -2.41 9.25 -5.76
C LEU A 46 -0.99 8.68 -5.55
N LEU A 47 -0.72 7.47 -6.04
CA LEU A 47 0.61 6.85 -5.95
C LEU A 47 1.68 7.70 -6.65
N SER A 48 1.33 8.31 -7.79
CA SER A 48 2.22 9.21 -8.51
C SER A 48 2.53 10.50 -7.74
N ILE A 49 1.52 11.10 -7.11
CA ILE A 49 1.71 12.28 -6.26
C ILE A 49 2.62 11.94 -5.09
N VAL A 50 2.38 10.82 -4.41
CA VAL A 50 3.21 10.39 -3.28
C VAL A 50 4.63 10.06 -3.72
N SER A 51 4.82 9.41 -4.88
CA SER A 51 6.16 9.18 -5.45
C SER A 51 6.91 10.49 -5.70
N LEU A 52 6.25 11.53 -6.22
CA LEU A 52 6.87 12.86 -6.39
C LEU A 52 7.24 13.50 -5.05
N LEU A 53 6.44 13.30 -4.01
CA LEU A 53 6.76 13.78 -2.66
C LEU A 53 7.96 13.03 -2.06
N LEU A 54 8.06 11.72 -2.29
CA LEU A 54 9.20 10.92 -1.86
C LEU A 54 10.49 11.39 -2.54
N GLU A 55 10.47 11.62 -3.86
CA GLU A 55 11.60 12.18 -4.60
C GLU A 55 12.08 13.52 -4.01
N ARG A 56 11.15 14.39 -3.59
CA ARG A 56 11.45 15.70 -2.99
C ARG A 56 11.96 15.63 -1.55
N THR A 57 11.73 14.51 -0.86
CA THR A 57 12.05 14.35 0.57
C THR A 57 13.19 13.35 0.81
N GLY A 58 13.89 12.93 -0.24
CA GLY A 58 15.06 12.03 -0.13
C GLY A 58 14.99 10.75 -0.95
N GLY A 59 14.04 10.63 -1.88
CA GLY A 59 13.91 9.47 -2.79
C GLY A 59 13.00 8.37 -2.25
N ILE A 60 12.82 7.30 -3.02
CA ILE A 60 12.12 6.10 -2.55
C ILE A 60 13.08 5.31 -1.63
N PRO A 61 12.61 4.78 -0.49
CA PRO A 61 13.47 3.98 0.39
C PRO A 61 14.04 2.75 -0.33
N ASP A 62 15.28 2.38 -0.04
CA ASP A 62 15.91 1.18 -0.59
C ASP A 62 15.44 -0.12 0.09
N LYS A 63 14.76 -0.01 1.22
CA LYS A 63 14.31 -1.12 2.06
C LYS A 63 12.92 -0.83 2.62
N PRO A 64 12.14 -1.87 2.95
CA PRO A 64 10.86 -1.67 3.59
C PRO A 64 11.07 -1.07 4.98
N PRO A 65 10.12 -0.25 5.48
CA PRO A 65 10.19 0.28 6.83
C PRO A 65 10.25 -0.86 7.86
N ALA A 66 11.03 -0.66 8.91
CA ALA A 66 11.12 -1.62 10.00
C ALA A 66 9.84 -1.57 10.86
N GLY A 67 9.41 -2.72 11.36
CA GLY A 67 8.26 -2.81 12.26
C GLY A 67 7.27 -3.89 11.86
N GLU A 68 6.13 -3.88 12.54
CA GLU A 68 5.03 -4.81 12.26
C GLU A 68 4.33 -4.46 10.95
N ALA A 69 3.96 -5.49 10.22
CA ALA A 69 3.19 -5.39 8.99
C ALA A 69 2.16 -6.52 8.94
N VAL A 70 1.04 -6.24 8.30
CA VAL A 70 -0.03 -7.23 8.07
C VAL A 70 -0.03 -7.67 6.61
N PRO A 71 -0.31 -8.94 6.32
CA PRO A 71 -0.41 -9.42 4.96
C PRO A 71 -1.62 -8.82 4.24
N VAL A 72 -1.50 -8.59 2.93
CA VAL A 72 -2.66 -8.23 2.09
C VAL A 72 -3.33 -9.54 1.62
N PRO A 73 -4.58 -9.83 2.01
CA PRO A 73 -5.20 -11.12 1.73
C PRO A 73 -5.55 -11.28 0.26
N LEU A 74 -5.25 -12.46 -0.29
CA LEU A 74 -5.71 -12.91 -1.59
C LEU A 74 -7.04 -13.66 -1.42
N ARG A 75 -8.13 -12.94 -1.60
CA ARG A 75 -9.49 -13.48 -1.48
C ARG A 75 -9.86 -14.27 -2.74
N LEU A 76 -9.93 -15.59 -2.62
CA LEU A 76 -10.44 -16.45 -3.68
C LEU A 76 -11.98 -16.54 -3.65
N PRO A 77 -12.62 -16.73 -4.82
CA PRO A 77 -14.02 -17.15 -4.86
C PRO A 77 -14.25 -18.40 -3.98
N PRO A 78 -15.41 -18.53 -3.29
CA PRO A 78 -15.65 -19.63 -2.34
C PRO A 78 -15.39 -21.03 -2.92
N HIS A 79 -15.81 -21.26 -4.16
CA HIS A 79 -15.62 -22.54 -4.86
C HIS A 79 -14.15 -22.87 -5.23
N LEU A 80 -13.22 -21.91 -5.10
CA LEU A 80 -11.79 -22.11 -5.28
C LEU A 80 -11.02 -22.13 -3.95
N ALA A 81 -11.60 -21.59 -2.87
CA ALA A 81 -10.98 -21.53 -1.55
C ALA A 81 -10.80 -22.93 -0.95
N GLU A 82 -11.82 -23.78 -1.06
CA GLU A 82 -11.81 -25.16 -0.53
C GLU A 82 -10.65 -26.02 -1.09
N ALA A 83 -10.21 -25.74 -2.32
CA ALA A 83 -9.21 -26.54 -3.03
C ALA A 83 -7.76 -26.14 -2.75
N ARG A 84 -7.51 -24.94 -2.21
CA ARG A 84 -6.16 -24.38 -2.09
C ARG A 84 -5.70 -24.09 -0.66
N GLY A 85 -6.52 -24.43 0.34
CA GLY A 85 -6.27 -24.06 1.74
C GLY A 85 -6.65 -22.61 2.02
N GLU A 86 -6.96 -22.34 3.28
CA GLU A 86 -7.29 -21.00 3.76
C GLU A 86 -6.03 -20.13 3.83
N ASP A 87 -6.21 -18.83 3.58
CA ASP A 87 -5.21 -17.75 3.65
C ASP A 87 -4.08 -17.78 2.61
N GLN A 88 -4.43 -17.40 1.38
CA GLN A 88 -3.44 -16.90 0.42
C GLN A 88 -3.23 -15.41 0.60
N GLU A 89 -2.01 -14.96 0.37
CA GLU A 89 -1.58 -13.57 0.56
C GLU A 89 -0.92 -13.04 -0.71
N TYR A 90 -1.03 -11.74 -0.94
CA TYR A 90 -0.22 -11.09 -1.96
C TYR A 90 1.22 -10.88 -1.46
N PRO A 91 2.21 -10.76 -2.36
CA PRO A 91 3.60 -10.46 -1.98
C PRO A 91 3.81 -9.10 -1.27
N LEU A 92 2.79 -8.25 -1.24
CA LEU A 92 2.80 -6.95 -0.58
C LEU A 92 2.17 -7.08 0.82
N CYS A 93 2.89 -6.65 1.85
CA CYS A 93 2.34 -6.43 3.20
C CYS A 93 2.05 -4.94 3.41
N MET A 94 1.20 -4.59 4.37
CA MET A 94 0.92 -3.21 4.77
C MET A 94 1.55 -2.92 6.15
N PRO A 95 2.40 -1.89 6.29
CA PRO A 95 3.03 -1.58 7.56
C PRO A 95 2.02 -0.97 8.54
N LEU A 96 2.11 -1.34 9.82
CA LEU A 96 1.20 -0.86 10.85
C LEU A 96 1.60 0.48 11.45
N ALA A 97 2.88 0.84 11.41
CA ALA A 97 3.40 2.06 12.04
C ALA A 97 2.64 3.35 11.64
N PRO A 98 2.29 3.58 10.35
CA PRO A 98 1.50 4.76 9.96
C PRO A 98 0.10 4.77 10.58
N LEU A 99 -0.52 3.60 10.73
CA LEU A 99 -1.87 3.46 11.32
C LEU A 99 -1.83 3.62 12.84
N GLN A 100 -0.79 3.09 13.48
CA GLN A 100 -0.53 3.26 14.92
C GLN A 100 -0.34 4.74 15.27
N ALA A 101 0.35 5.50 14.41
CA ALA A 101 0.59 6.92 14.60
C ALA A 101 -0.71 7.76 14.59
N ILE A 102 -1.69 7.42 13.77
CA ILE A 102 -2.96 8.19 13.66
C ILE A 102 -4.06 7.69 14.60
N SER A 103 -3.94 6.49 15.14
CA SER A 103 -4.93 5.88 16.05
C SER A 103 -4.59 6.06 17.54
N GLY A 104 -3.45 6.69 17.86
CA GLY A 104 -2.96 6.79 19.23
C GLY A 104 -2.53 5.44 19.83
N GLY A 105 -2.20 4.46 18.98
CA GLY A 105 -1.68 3.15 19.38
C GLY A 105 -2.71 2.15 19.93
N GLY A 106 -4.01 2.47 19.92
CA GLY A 106 -5.05 1.55 20.39
C GLY A 106 -5.27 0.39 19.41
N ALA A 107 -5.01 -0.85 19.85
CA ALA A 107 -5.11 -2.05 18.99
C ALA A 107 -6.45 -2.18 18.24
N PRO A 108 -7.63 -2.00 18.87
CA PRO A 108 -8.91 -2.10 18.16
C PRO A 108 -9.10 -1.06 17.05
N ALA A 109 -8.55 0.14 17.22
CA ALA A 109 -8.63 1.19 16.23
C ALA A 109 -7.70 0.91 15.04
N VAL A 110 -6.52 0.35 15.29
CA VAL A 110 -5.60 -0.10 14.23
C VAL A 110 -6.24 -1.22 13.42
N GLU A 111 -6.83 -2.23 14.07
CA GLU A 111 -7.53 -3.34 13.40
C GLU A 111 -8.66 -2.82 12.49
N ALA A 112 -9.50 -1.92 12.99
CA ALA A 112 -10.57 -1.34 12.19
C ALA A 112 -10.05 -0.56 10.96
N LEU A 113 -8.92 0.14 11.08
CA LEU A 113 -8.27 0.81 9.95
C LEU A 113 -7.70 -0.18 8.94
N VAL A 114 -7.09 -1.26 9.41
CA VAL A 114 -6.60 -2.35 8.56
C VAL A 114 -7.76 -2.94 7.75
N ASP A 115 -8.87 -3.25 8.42
CA ASP A 115 -10.08 -3.76 7.76
C ASP A 115 -10.58 -2.78 6.70
N CYS A 116 -10.70 -1.48 7.02
CA CYS A 116 -11.12 -0.47 6.04
C CYS A 116 -10.21 -0.39 4.81
N LEU A 117 -8.91 -0.55 5.00
CA LEU A 117 -7.92 -0.37 3.93
C LEU A 117 -7.77 -1.63 3.07
N LEU A 118 -7.98 -2.81 3.65
CA LEU A 118 -7.83 -4.10 2.96
C LEU A 118 -9.16 -4.70 2.53
N ASP A 119 -10.30 -4.10 2.91
CA ASP A 119 -11.60 -4.53 2.43
C ASP A 119 -11.83 -4.13 0.97
N GLY A 120 -12.45 -5.05 0.23
CA GLY A 120 -12.74 -4.92 -1.18
C GLY A 120 -11.81 -5.71 -2.11
N PRO A 121 -11.91 -5.47 -3.42
CA PRO A 121 -11.17 -6.23 -4.43
C PRO A 121 -9.68 -5.88 -4.44
N ALA A 122 -8.85 -6.80 -4.92
CA ALA A 122 -7.40 -6.72 -4.87
C ALA A 122 -6.78 -5.40 -5.35
N HIS A 123 -7.31 -4.81 -6.42
CA HIS A 123 -6.80 -3.55 -6.96
C HIS A 123 -6.89 -2.38 -5.98
N HIS A 124 -7.89 -2.37 -5.08
CA HIS A 124 -8.01 -1.39 -4.01
C HIS A 124 -7.07 -1.69 -2.85
N ALA A 125 -7.14 -2.92 -2.30
CA ALA A 125 -6.36 -3.31 -1.13
C ALA A 125 -4.85 -3.14 -1.37
N LEU A 126 -4.36 -3.54 -2.56
CA LEU A 126 -2.96 -3.39 -2.94
C LEU A 126 -2.56 -1.93 -3.15
N ALA A 127 -3.43 -1.11 -3.75
CA ALA A 127 -3.16 0.32 -3.91
C ALA A 127 -3.08 1.03 -2.55
N ASN A 128 -3.99 0.70 -1.63
CA ASN A 128 -4.00 1.21 -0.27
C ASN A 128 -2.74 0.79 0.48
N ALA A 129 -2.37 -0.48 0.46
CA ALA A 129 -1.15 -0.97 1.10
C ALA A 129 0.12 -0.27 0.55
N ALA A 130 0.22 -0.08 -0.77
CA ALA A 130 1.32 0.65 -1.39
C ALA A 130 1.35 2.14 -0.98
N LEU A 131 0.18 2.78 -0.88
CA LEU A 131 0.07 4.15 -0.37
C LEU A 131 0.50 4.24 1.10
N VAL A 132 0.09 3.30 1.95
CA VAL A 132 0.45 3.28 3.38
C VAL A 132 1.96 3.11 3.57
N HIS A 133 2.61 2.26 2.77
CA HIS A 133 4.08 2.19 2.71
C HIS A 133 4.70 3.54 2.38
N ALA A 134 4.25 4.15 1.29
CA ALA A 134 4.82 5.38 0.77
C ALA A 134 4.59 6.57 1.71
N LEU A 135 3.41 6.66 2.32
CA LEU A 135 3.06 7.65 3.33
C LEU A 135 3.83 7.44 4.64
N GLY A 136 4.04 6.19 5.05
CA GLY A 136 4.88 5.87 6.22
C GLY A 136 6.30 6.42 6.07
N ALA A 137 6.92 6.18 4.91
CA ALA A 137 8.23 6.72 4.61
C ALA A 137 8.25 8.27 4.59
N LEU A 138 7.17 8.92 4.19
CA LEU A 138 7.05 10.38 4.27
C LEU A 138 6.91 10.85 5.73
N LEU A 139 6.09 10.18 6.53
CA LEU A 139 5.88 10.53 7.95
C LEU A 139 7.17 10.42 8.77
N GLU A 140 8.03 9.45 8.48
CA GLU A 140 9.34 9.31 9.14
C GLU A 140 10.29 10.48 8.83
N ARG A 141 10.15 11.11 7.66
CA ARG A 141 11.04 12.19 7.18
C ARG A 141 10.54 13.58 7.52
N LEU A 142 9.22 13.71 7.63
CA LEU A 142 8.59 14.98 7.94
C LEU A 142 8.63 15.20 9.45
N PRO A 143 8.99 16.41 9.91
CA PRO A 143 8.96 16.72 11.33
C PRO A 143 7.54 16.54 11.86
N ALA A 144 7.41 16.03 13.08
CA ALA A 144 6.14 16.04 13.79
C ALA A 144 5.60 17.48 13.83
N PRO A 145 4.27 17.68 13.72
CA PRO A 145 3.70 19.01 13.86
C PRO A 145 4.17 19.61 15.19
N ALA A 146 4.61 20.87 15.15
CA ALA A 146 5.05 21.59 16.32
C ALA A 146 3.85 21.79 17.26
N GLY A 147 3.65 20.83 18.17
CA GLY A 147 2.75 20.87 19.31
C GLY A 147 1.32 21.35 19.05
N GLU A 148 0.37 20.43 18.93
CA GLU A 148 -0.93 20.70 19.55
C GLU A 148 -0.75 20.46 21.05
N ALA A 149 -0.46 21.55 21.77
CA ALA A 149 -0.70 21.60 23.19
C ALA A 149 -2.21 21.44 23.40
N HIS A 150 -2.65 20.21 23.64
CA HIS A 150 -3.97 19.98 24.20
C HIS A 150 -3.91 20.39 25.68
N GLU A 151 -4.33 21.63 25.97
CA GLU A 151 -4.90 22.01 27.25
C GLU A 151 -6.23 21.28 27.51
#